data_AF-A0A2Z5DZH4-F1
#
_entry.id   AF-A0A2Z5DZH4-F1
#
_cell.length_a   1.000
_cell.length_b   1.000
_cell.length_c   1.000
_cell.angle_alpha   90.00
_cell.angle_beta   90.00
_cell.angle_gamma   90.00
#
_symmetry.space_group_name_H-M   'P 1'
#
loop_
_entity.id
_entity.type
_entity.pdbx_description
1 polymer ?
#
loop_
_entity_poly.entity_id
_entity_poly.type
_entity_poly.pdbx_seq_one_letter_code
_entity_poly.pdbx_strand_id
1 'polypeptide(L)'
;MITDAFSWAMTHFDELGYNCKTGKQKLQIMPNMVGFQFVLRGICSRLGAPNRKADIVVDQQSQFNTTQRELREFYYQIREMPWGHGPGLPVMDVTNMPAEPLVLQSGTKSAGLELVDIYLWIFKRFMEGKELTRPLTRLVYTNRNTGRTDSVSLQSVAKRSKEFLDKLQEPTAEMMKKAREYRDQEEARRLEHRVQILPPS
;
A
#
# COMPACT_ATOMS: atom_id res chain seq x y z
N MET A 1 -19.71 -16.97 6.92
CA MET A 1 -18.27 -17.02 7.27
C MET A 1 -17.57 -15.68 7.11
N ILE A 2 -17.34 -15.17 5.89
CA ILE A 2 -16.69 -13.86 5.71
C ILE A 2 -17.57 -12.72 6.26
N THR A 3 -18.89 -12.78 6.01
CA THR A 3 -19.86 -11.82 6.56
C THR A 3 -19.94 -11.83 8.08
N ASP A 4 -19.86 -13.00 8.72
CA ASP A 4 -19.89 -13.12 10.18
C ASP A 4 -18.60 -12.58 10.79
N ALA A 5 -17.44 -12.89 10.18
CA ALA A 5 -16.15 -12.33 10.56
C ALA A 5 -16.11 -10.81 10.41
N PHE A 6 -16.65 -10.27 9.31
CA PHE A 6 -16.78 -8.82 9.14
C PHE A 6 -17.79 -8.20 10.11
N SER A 7 -18.91 -8.87 10.37
CA SER A 7 -19.91 -8.40 11.36
C SER A 7 -19.32 -8.34 12.76
N TRP A 8 -18.55 -9.36 13.15
CA TRP A 8 -17.83 -9.39 14.42
C TRP A 8 -16.76 -8.30 14.48
N ALA A 9 -15.94 -8.16 13.42
CA ALA A 9 -14.89 -7.15 13.36
C ALA A 9 -15.43 -5.71 13.39
N MET A 10 -16.62 -5.47 12.84
CA MET A 10 -17.29 -4.17 12.92
C MET A 10 -17.67 -3.78 14.35
N THR A 11 -17.98 -4.76 15.21
CA THR A 11 -18.38 -4.52 16.60
C THR A 11 -17.24 -4.67 17.62
N HIS A 12 -16.11 -5.28 17.22
CA HIS A 12 -14.93 -5.53 18.07
C HIS A 12 -13.65 -4.99 17.42
N PHE A 13 -13.70 -3.79 16.85
CA PHE A 13 -12.59 -3.23 16.07
C PHE A 13 -11.30 -3.04 16.90
N ASP A 14 -11.45 -2.72 18.18
CA ASP A 14 -10.37 -2.56 19.14
C ASP A 14 -9.66 -3.87 19.50
N GLU A 15 -10.30 -5.01 19.25
CA GLU A 15 -9.73 -6.35 19.46
C GLU A 15 -8.92 -6.84 18.24
N LEU A 16 -8.95 -6.11 17.11
CA LEU A 16 -8.22 -6.50 15.90
C LEU A 16 -6.70 -6.34 16.09
N GLY A 17 -6.03 -7.46 16.36
CA GLY A 17 -4.58 -7.54 16.41
C GLY A 17 -3.94 -7.76 15.04
N TYR A 18 -2.83 -7.06 14.77
CA TYR A 18 -2.09 -7.16 13.51
C TYR A 18 -1.00 -8.27 13.49
N ASN A 19 -1.08 -9.25 14.40
CA ASN A 19 -0.08 -10.31 14.61
C ASN A 19 1.39 -9.81 14.63
N CYS A 20 1.60 -8.58 15.12
CA CYS A 20 2.92 -7.97 15.24
C CYS A 20 3.51 -8.25 16.61
N LYS A 21 4.35 -9.29 16.68
CA LYS A 21 4.97 -9.77 17.93
C LYS A 21 6.16 -8.92 18.36
N THR A 22 6.79 -8.19 17.44
CA THR A 22 7.98 -7.36 17.73
C THR A 22 7.78 -5.89 17.34
N GLY A 23 8.55 -5.00 17.97
CA GLY A 23 8.57 -3.57 17.60
C GLY A 23 8.95 -3.34 16.13
N LYS A 24 9.86 -4.16 15.59
CA LYS A 24 10.24 -4.12 14.17
C LYS A 24 9.06 -4.46 13.24
N GLN A 25 8.27 -5.48 13.58
CA GLN A 25 7.06 -5.83 12.81
C GLN A 25 6.02 -4.70 12.87
N LYS A 26 5.87 -4.04 14.01
CA LYS A 26 5.01 -2.85 14.11
C LYS A 26 5.45 -1.76 13.14
N LEU A 27 6.76 -1.46 13.04
CA LEU A 27 7.29 -0.46 12.11
C LEU A 27 6.97 -0.79 10.63
N GLN A 28 6.86 -2.07 10.27
CA GLN A 28 6.53 -2.50 8.91
C GLN A 28 5.09 -2.17 8.51
N ILE A 29 4.16 -2.14 9.48
CA ILE A 29 2.74 -1.85 9.24
C ILE A 29 2.36 -0.39 9.55
N MET A 30 3.32 0.42 10.01
CA MET A 30 3.04 1.83 10.33
C MET A 30 2.66 2.63 9.08
N PRO A 31 1.83 3.69 9.23
CA PRO A 31 1.35 4.49 8.10
C PRO A 31 2.47 5.01 7.19
N ASN A 32 3.61 5.43 7.75
CA ASN A 32 4.75 5.91 6.96
C ASN A 32 5.36 4.81 6.08
N MET A 33 5.43 3.58 6.57
CA MET A 33 5.94 2.44 5.80
C MET A 33 4.96 2.03 4.70
N VAL A 34 3.66 2.04 5.01
CA VAL A 34 2.60 1.83 4.02
C VAL A 34 2.68 2.91 2.93
N GLY A 35 2.85 4.18 3.29
CA GLY A 35 3.09 5.28 2.36
C GLY A 35 4.33 5.07 1.49
N PHE A 36 5.43 4.60 2.08
CA PHE A 36 6.67 4.32 1.35
C PHE A 36 6.49 3.22 0.29
N GLN A 37 5.69 2.18 0.57
CA GLN A 37 5.33 1.17 -0.45
C GLN A 37 4.65 1.80 -1.67
N PHE A 38 3.73 2.74 -1.47
CA PHE A 38 3.08 3.46 -2.57
C PHE A 38 4.07 4.31 -3.37
N VAL A 39 5.02 4.97 -2.70
CA VAL A 39 6.07 5.76 -3.37
C VAL A 39 6.94 4.86 -4.26
N LEU A 40 7.44 3.74 -3.73
CA LEU A 40 8.24 2.78 -4.49
C LEU A 40 7.50 2.24 -5.72
N ARG A 41 6.24 1.85 -5.56
CA ARG A 41 5.39 1.40 -6.68
C ARG A 41 5.14 2.51 -7.71
N GLY A 42 4.97 3.74 -7.23
CA GLY A 42 4.85 4.93 -8.07
C GLY A 42 6.11 5.18 -8.91
N ILE A 43 7.29 5.00 -8.32
CA ILE A 43 8.59 5.07 -9.00
C ILE A 43 8.66 4.00 -10.10
N CYS A 44 8.40 2.73 -9.77
CA CYS A 44 8.40 1.64 -10.75
C CYS A 44 7.47 1.93 -11.95
N SER A 45 6.25 2.39 -11.65
CA SER A 45 5.28 2.72 -12.70
C SER A 45 5.69 3.94 -13.54
N ARG A 46 6.41 4.91 -12.96
CA ARG A 46 6.91 6.09 -13.69
C ARG A 46 8.15 5.76 -14.53
N LEU A 47 9.01 4.86 -14.06
CA LEU A 47 10.17 4.41 -14.83
C LEU A 47 9.72 3.67 -16.08
N GLY A 48 8.77 2.74 -15.95
CA GLY A 48 8.14 2.07 -17.10
C GLY A 48 9.06 1.12 -17.88
N ALA A 49 10.31 0.92 -17.44
CA ALA A 49 11.21 -0.09 -17.99
C ALA A 49 12.26 -0.56 -16.94
N PRO A 50 12.66 -1.86 -16.93
CA PRO A 50 13.50 -2.45 -15.88
C PRO A 50 14.92 -1.88 -15.77
N ASN A 51 15.46 -1.36 -16.87
CA ASN A 51 16.86 -0.94 -16.96
C ASN A 51 17.04 0.57 -16.87
N ARG A 52 15.98 1.31 -16.52
CA ARG A 52 16.12 2.76 -16.29
C ARG A 52 16.75 3.02 -14.94
N LYS A 53 17.81 3.83 -14.96
CA LYS A 53 18.51 4.26 -13.75
C LYS A 53 17.70 5.34 -13.03
N ALA A 54 17.61 5.21 -11.72
CA ALA A 54 17.07 6.22 -10.84
C ALA A 54 17.72 6.09 -9.47
N ASP A 55 18.14 7.22 -8.92
CA ASP A 55 18.62 7.31 -7.56
C ASP A 55 17.46 7.67 -6.64
N ILE A 56 17.27 6.88 -5.59
CA ILE A 56 16.24 7.12 -4.58
C ILE A 56 16.93 7.65 -3.32
N VAL A 57 16.85 8.96 -3.13
CA VAL A 57 17.34 9.63 -1.92
C VAL A 57 16.19 9.72 -0.92
N VAL A 58 16.43 9.26 0.30
CA VAL A 58 15.47 9.29 1.41
C VAL A 58 16.10 10.06 2.56
N ASP A 59 15.29 10.89 3.23
CA ASP A 59 15.72 11.62 4.42
C ASP A 59 16.13 10.66 5.54
N GLN A 60 17.15 11.08 6.28
CA GLN A 60 17.72 10.29 7.35
C GLN A 60 16.79 10.28 8.58
N GLN A 61 16.21 9.12 8.86
CA GLN A 61 15.27 8.86 9.95
C GLN A 61 15.67 7.59 10.70
N SER A 62 16.13 7.76 11.95
CA SER A 62 16.65 6.66 12.78
C SER A 62 15.65 5.52 13.02
N GLN A 63 14.35 5.83 13.04
CA GLN A 63 13.31 4.85 13.35
C GLN A 63 12.89 3.98 12.15
N PHE A 64 12.93 4.50 10.92
CA PHE A 64 12.31 3.84 9.76
C PHE A 64 13.29 3.40 8.66
N ASN A 65 14.49 3.99 8.60
CA ASN A 65 15.41 3.75 7.49
C ASN A 65 15.82 2.27 7.33
N THR A 66 15.98 1.52 8.43
CA THR A 66 16.27 0.07 8.35
C THR A 66 15.15 -0.67 7.64
N THR A 67 13.90 -0.43 8.06
CA THR A 67 12.72 -1.06 7.47
C THR A 67 12.50 -0.63 6.02
N GLN A 68 12.80 0.63 5.67
CA GLN A 68 12.73 1.13 4.29
C GLN A 68 13.74 0.42 3.38
N ARG A 69 14.98 0.21 3.86
CA ARG A 69 16.00 -0.56 3.14
C ARG A 69 15.55 -1.99 2.93
N GLU A 70 15.10 -2.68 3.98
CA GLU A 70 14.62 -4.06 3.90
C GLU A 70 13.47 -4.21 2.90
N LEU A 71 12.50 -3.29 2.92
CA LEU A 71 11.38 -3.30 1.98
C LEU A 71 11.84 -3.07 0.52
N ARG A 72 12.77 -2.14 0.30
CA ARG A 72 13.33 -1.91 -1.04
C ARG A 72 14.08 -3.14 -1.54
N GLU A 73 14.90 -3.77 -0.69
CA GLU A 73 15.61 -5.01 -1.05
C GLU A 73 14.63 -6.12 -1.40
N PHE A 74 13.58 -6.29 -0.59
CA PHE A 74 12.52 -7.25 -0.89
C PHE A 74 11.89 -6.99 -2.26
N TYR A 75 11.50 -5.74 -2.56
CA TYR A 75 10.93 -5.39 -3.88
C TYR A 75 11.90 -5.60 -5.03
N TYR A 76 13.19 -5.33 -4.83
CA TYR A 76 14.22 -5.58 -5.83
C TYR A 76 14.37 -7.09 -6.11
N GLN A 77 14.37 -7.93 -5.07
CA GLN A 77 14.49 -9.38 -5.19
C GLN A 77 13.31 -10.01 -5.96
N ILE A 78 12.11 -9.46 -5.81
CA ILE A 78 10.90 -9.99 -6.46
C ILE A 78 10.61 -9.35 -7.83
N ARG A 79 11.46 -8.45 -8.34
CA ARG A 79 11.18 -7.71 -9.60
C ARG A 79 11.00 -8.61 -10.83
N GLU A 80 11.60 -9.79 -10.82
CA GLU A 80 11.52 -10.77 -11.91
C GLU A 80 10.27 -11.65 -11.82
N MET A 81 9.52 -11.57 -10.71
CA MET A 81 8.34 -12.38 -10.47
C MET A 81 7.15 -11.49 -10.11
N PRO A 82 6.17 -11.30 -11.01
CA PRO A 82 4.96 -10.57 -10.66
C PRO A 82 4.21 -11.29 -9.53
N TRP A 83 4.03 -10.60 -8.39
CA TRP A 83 3.35 -11.17 -7.23
C TRP A 83 1.84 -11.10 -7.41
N GLY A 84 1.27 -12.20 -7.87
CA GLY A 84 -0.18 -12.39 -7.95
C GLY A 84 -0.78 -12.63 -6.58
N HIS A 85 -1.80 -11.85 -6.20
CA HIS A 85 -2.54 -12.05 -4.95
C HIS A 85 -3.67 -13.09 -5.07
N GLY A 86 -3.79 -13.73 -6.24
CA GLY A 86 -4.82 -14.72 -6.56
C GLY A 86 -5.68 -14.33 -7.76
N PRO A 87 -6.57 -15.21 -8.22
CA PRO A 87 -7.41 -14.97 -9.38
C PRO A 87 -8.26 -13.70 -9.21
N GLY A 88 -8.20 -12.82 -10.22
CA GLY A 88 -8.96 -11.57 -10.25
C GLY A 88 -8.37 -10.45 -9.39
N LEU A 89 -7.49 -10.69 -8.43
CA LEU A 89 -6.92 -9.62 -7.61
C LEU A 89 -5.80 -8.86 -8.36
N PRO A 90 -5.60 -7.55 -8.06
CA PRO A 90 -4.52 -6.79 -8.65
C PRO A 90 -3.17 -7.47 -8.44
N VAL A 91 -2.32 -7.47 -9.46
CA VAL A 91 -0.94 -7.98 -9.36
C VAL A 91 -0.05 -6.87 -8.81
N MET A 92 0.80 -7.21 -7.84
CA MET A 92 1.88 -6.31 -7.43
C MET A 92 3.00 -6.37 -8.47
N ASP A 93 3.04 -5.35 -9.34
CA ASP A 93 4.10 -5.15 -10.32
C ASP A 93 5.17 -4.19 -9.77
N VAL A 94 6.37 -4.73 -9.58
CA VAL A 94 7.58 -3.99 -9.21
C VAL A 94 8.74 -4.30 -10.17
N THR A 95 8.44 -4.75 -11.38
CA THR A 95 9.45 -5.15 -12.39
C THR A 95 10.42 -4.03 -12.76
N ASN A 96 10.00 -2.78 -12.61
CA ASN A 96 10.81 -1.59 -12.88
C ASN A 96 11.52 -1.02 -11.64
N MET A 97 11.74 -1.82 -10.58
CA MET A 97 12.47 -1.37 -9.39
C MET A 97 13.94 -1.04 -9.73
N PRO A 98 14.43 0.17 -9.40
CA PRO A 98 15.83 0.54 -9.62
C PRO A 98 16.82 -0.40 -8.94
N ALA A 99 17.92 -0.71 -9.63
CA ALA A 99 19.00 -1.54 -9.10
C ALA A 99 19.88 -0.83 -8.07
N GLU A 100 19.93 0.50 -8.10
CA GLU A 100 20.69 1.28 -7.13
C GLU A 100 20.01 1.28 -5.75
N PRO A 101 20.78 1.10 -4.66
CA PRO A 101 20.25 1.07 -3.30
C PRO A 101 19.72 2.44 -2.86
N LEU A 102 18.92 2.45 -1.80
CA LEU A 102 18.47 3.70 -1.18
C LEU A 102 19.67 4.49 -0.65
N VAL A 103 19.74 5.76 -1.02
CA VAL A 103 20.71 6.70 -0.50
C VAL A 103 20.06 7.44 0.67
N LEU A 104 20.62 7.28 1.88
CA LEU A 104 20.14 8.02 3.05
C LEU A 104 20.98 9.29 3.21
N GLN A 105 20.32 10.45 3.20
CA GLN A 105 20.96 11.74 3.38
C GLN A 105 20.15 12.59 4.35
N SER A 106 20.82 13.38 5.17
CA SER A 106 20.15 14.41 5.96
C SER A 106 19.63 15.51 5.05
N GLY A 107 18.41 16.00 5.31
CA GLY A 107 17.84 17.15 4.60
C GLY A 107 18.80 18.34 4.44
N THR A 108 19.57 18.69 5.49
CA THR A 108 20.53 19.80 5.46
C THR A 108 21.72 19.61 4.53
N LYS A 109 21.92 18.38 4.02
CA LYS A 109 22.98 18.01 3.08
C LYS A 109 22.45 17.71 1.69
N SER A 110 21.15 17.87 1.45
CA SER A 110 20.52 17.55 0.18
C SER A 110 19.52 18.63 -0.23
N ALA A 111 19.95 19.51 -1.14
CA ALA A 111 19.06 20.50 -1.74
C ALA A 111 17.83 19.85 -2.41
N GLY A 112 17.95 18.60 -2.87
CA GLY A 112 16.82 17.84 -3.40
C GLY A 112 15.75 17.55 -2.34
N LEU A 113 16.15 17.14 -1.14
CA LEU A 113 15.21 16.89 -0.04
C LEU A 113 14.53 18.20 0.41
N GLU A 114 15.29 19.30 0.53
CA GLU A 114 14.73 20.61 0.85
C GLU A 114 13.72 21.10 -0.20
N LEU A 115 14.02 20.90 -1.49
CA LEU A 115 13.10 21.22 -2.58
C LEU A 115 11.81 20.40 -2.51
N VAL A 116 11.91 19.11 -2.15
CA VAL A 116 10.74 18.24 -1.96
C VAL A 116 9.88 18.74 -0.80
N ASP A 117 10.48 19.16 0.32
CA ASP A 117 9.73 19.68 1.46
C ASP A 117 8.96 20.96 1.10
N ILE A 118 9.61 21.88 0.38
CA ILE A 118 8.96 23.10 -0.13
C ILE A 118 7.82 22.73 -1.08
N TYR A 119 8.05 21.79 -2.00
CA TYR A 119 7.05 21.33 -2.96
C TYR A 119 5.83 20.72 -2.26
N LEU A 120 6.05 19.80 -1.31
CA LEU A 120 4.99 19.16 -0.53
C LEU A 120 4.23 20.19 0.32
N TRP A 121 4.92 21.16 0.92
CA TRP A 121 4.29 22.23 1.69
C TRP A 121 3.37 23.10 0.83
N ILE A 122 3.81 23.49 -0.38
CA ILE A 122 3.00 24.26 -1.33
C ILE A 122 1.74 23.48 -1.73
N PHE A 123 1.88 22.19 -2.06
CA PHE A 123 0.75 21.34 -2.41
C PHE A 123 -0.21 21.14 -1.24
N LYS A 124 0.30 20.94 -0.03
CA LYS A 124 -0.53 20.88 1.18
C LYS A 124 -1.37 22.14 1.37
N ARG A 125 -0.73 23.32 1.27
CA ARG A 125 -1.41 24.62 1.35
C ARG A 125 -2.53 24.75 0.32
N PHE A 126 -2.25 24.34 -0.93
CA PHE A 126 -3.25 24.34 -2.00
C PHE A 126 -4.42 23.40 -1.69
N MET A 127 -4.15 22.17 -1.25
CA MET A 127 -5.18 21.18 -0.91
C MET A 127 -6.04 21.60 0.28
N GLU A 128 -5.47 22.35 1.23
CA GLU A 128 -6.19 22.96 2.36
C GLU A 128 -6.99 24.21 1.96
N GLY A 129 -7.02 24.59 0.68
CA GLY A 129 -7.75 25.75 0.17
C GLY A 129 -7.16 27.09 0.64
N LYS A 130 -5.92 27.10 1.11
CA LYS A 130 -5.30 28.30 1.67
C LYS A 130 -4.69 29.16 0.57
N GLU A 131 -4.66 30.47 0.79
CA GLU A 131 -4.14 31.42 -0.18
C GLU A 131 -2.66 31.14 -0.53
N LEU A 132 -2.36 31.19 -1.82
CA LEU A 132 -1.01 31.06 -2.37
C LEU A 132 -0.71 32.29 -3.21
N THR A 133 0.54 32.75 -3.17
CA THR A 133 0.98 33.83 -4.06
C THR A 133 0.88 33.38 -5.52
N ARG A 134 0.81 34.34 -6.44
CA ARG A 134 0.68 34.05 -7.88
C ARG A 134 1.77 33.11 -8.43
N PRO A 135 3.07 33.24 -8.05
CA PRO A 135 4.10 32.30 -8.49
C PRO A 135 3.86 30.86 -7.99
N LEU A 136 3.47 30.70 -6.72
CA LEU A 136 3.21 29.38 -6.13
C LEU A 136 1.96 28.73 -6.74
N THR A 137 0.93 29.53 -7.00
CA THR A 137 -0.28 29.06 -7.70
C THR A 137 0.05 28.57 -9.10
N ARG A 138 0.91 29.29 -9.84
CA ARG A 138 1.37 28.86 -11.17
C ARG A 138 2.13 27.54 -11.08
N LEU A 139 3.02 27.38 -10.10
CA LEU A 139 3.76 26.12 -9.87
C LEU A 139 2.81 24.94 -9.67
N VAL A 140 1.78 25.10 -8.83
CA VAL A 140 0.78 24.05 -8.61
C VAL A 140 0.04 23.76 -9.90
N TYR A 141 -0.45 24.80 -10.60
CA TYR A 141 -1.24 24.62 -11.82
C TYR A 141 -0.48 23.84 -12.91
N THR A 142 0.80 24.13 -13.12
CA THR A 142 1.61 23.42 -14.11
C THR A 142 1.94 21.98 -13.72
N ASN A 143 2.01 21.67 -12.42
CA ASN A 143 2.44 20.36 -11.93
C ASN A 143 1.30 19.45 -11.44
N ARG A 144 0.09 19.98 -11.23
CA ARG A 144 -1.03 19.21 -10.67
C ARG A 144 -1.43 18.00 -11.54
N ASN A 145 -1.15 18.05 -12.84
CA ASN A 145 -1.46 16.98 -13.79
C ASN A 145 -0.25 16.07 -14.09
N THR A 146 0.95 16.41 -13.61
CA THR A 146 2.18 15.64 -13.86
C THR A 146 2.55 14.74 -12.68
N GLY A 147 2.04 15.07 -11.50
CA GLY A 147 2.12 14.27 -10.28
C GLY A 147 1.08 13.16 -10.23
N ARG A 148 1.36 12.12 -9.45
CA ARG A 148 0.36 11.14 -9.01
C ARG A 148 0.15 11.34 -7.51
N THR A 149 -1.10 11.50 -7.11
CA THR A 149 -1.48 11.57 -5.70
C THR A 149 -2.44 10.43 -5.45
N ASP A 150 -2.13 9.61 -4.45
CA ASP A 150 -3.03 8.58 -3.96
C ASP A 150 -3.25 8.82 -2.47
N SER A 151 -4.51 8.80 -2.04
CA SER A 151 -4.86 8.90 -0.62
C SER A 151 -5.29 7.56 -0.08
N VAL A 152 -4.85 7.28 1.16
CA VAL A 152 -5.19 6.04 1.89
C VAL A 152 -6.50 6.21 2.67
N SER A 153 -7.30 7.23 2.35
CA SER A 153 -8.63 7.40 2.95
C SER A 153 -9.56 6.25 2.59
N LEU A 154 -10.50 5.91 3.48
CA LEU A 154 -11.52 4.90 3.21
C LEU A 154 -12.30 5.19 1.92
N GLN A 155 -12.59 6.46 1.64
CA GLN A 155 -13.29 6.88 0.42
C GLN A 155 -12.48 6.55 -0.84
N SER A 156 -11.17 6.84 -0.84
CA SER A 156 -10.30 6.54 -2.00
C SER A 156 -10.09 5.04 -2.18
N VAL A 157 -9.94 4.29 -1.09
CA VAL A 157 -9.90 2.83 -1.14
C VAL A 157 -11.21 2.29 -1.73
N ALA A 158 -12.36 2.74 -1.22
CA ALA A 158 -13.68 2.34 -1.71
C ALA A 158 -13.87 2.67 -3.19
N LYS A 159 -13.42 3.84 -3.65
CA LYS A 159 -13.47 4.21 -5.07
C LYS A 159 -12.68 3.23 -5.94
N ARG A 160 -11.42 2.92 -5.58
CA ARG A 160 -10.60 1.95 -6.31
C ARG A 160 -11.19 0.55 -6.30
N SER A 161 -11.69 0.11 -5.14
CA SER A 161 -12.35 -1.18 -4.99
C SER A 161 -13.61 -1.25 -5.85
N LYS A 162 -14.42 -0.19 -5.90
CA LYS A 162 -15.61 -0.13 -6.75
C LYS A 162 -15.26 -0.25 -8.23
N GLU A 163 -14.27 0.50 -8.71
CA GLU A 163 -13.81 0.40 -10.12
C GLU A 163 -13.34 -1.00 -10.51
N PHE A 164 -12.81 -1.76 -9.55
CA PHE A 164 -12.43 -3.16 -9.73
C PHE A 164 -13.67 -4.08 -9.71
N LEU A 165 -14.52 -3.94 -8.70
CA LEU A 165 -15.72 -4.77 -8.52
C LEU A 165 -16.72 -4.60 -9.68
N ASP A 166 -16.89 -3.37 -10.19
CA ASP A 166 -17.77 -3.07 -11.32
C ASP A 166 -17.30 -3.74 -12.64
N LYS A 167 -16.03 -4.19 -12.72
CA LYS A 167 -15.49 -4.92 -13.87
C LYS A 167 -15.63 -6.44 -13.74
N LEU A 168 -16.06 -6.94 -12.59
CA LEU A 168 -16.27 -8.37 -12.39
C LEU A 168 -17.51 -8.81 -13.17
N GLN A 169 -17.39 -9.93 -13.87
CA GLN A 169 -18.52 -10.55 -14.54
C GLN A 169 -19.46 -11.18 -13.52
N GLU A 170 -20.76 -11.15 -13.81
CA GLU A 170 -21.74 -11.91 -13.05
C GLU A 170 -21.37 -13.40 -13.04
N PRO A 171 -21.33 -14.06 -11.87
CA PRO A 171 -20.95 -15.45 -11.78
C PRO A 171 -21.91 -16.35 -12.58
N THR A 172 -21.37 -17.25 -13.40
CA THR A 172 -22.18 -18.26 -14.09
C THR A 172 -22.73 -19.30 -13.09
N ALA A 173 -23.75 -20.05 -13.50
CA ALA A 173 -24.32 -21.13 -12.68
C ALA A 173 -23.25 -22.17 -12.27
N GLU A 174 -22.28 -22.45 -13.15
CA GLU A 174 -21.15 -23.34 -12.86
C GLU A 174 -20.19 -22.75 -11.83
N MET A 175 -19.85 -21.45 -11.95
CA MET A 175 -19.03 -20.75 -10.96
C MET A 175 -19.70 -20.76 -9.59
N MET A 176 -21.02 -20.55 -9.55
CA MET A 176 -21.80 -20.61 -8.31
C MET A 176 -21.85 -22.01 -7.71
N LYS A 177 -21.90 -23.06 -8.54
CA LYS A 177 -21.82 -24.45 -8.06
C LYS A 177 -20.45 -24.74 -7.46
N LYS A 178 -19.36 -24.39 -8.16
CA LYS A 178 -17.99 -24.57 -7.69
C LYS A 178 -17.71 -23.77 -6.41
N ALA A 179 -18.27 -22.57 -6.30
CA ALA A 179 -18.17 -21.75 -5.09
C ALA A 179 -18.86 -22.40 -3.89
N ARG A 180 -20.03 -23.03 -4.09
CA ARG A 180 -20.71 -23.81 -3.04
C ARG A 180 -19.87 -25.01 -2.60
N GLU A 181 -19.35 -25.78 -3.54
CA GLU A 181 -18.46 -26.93 -3.25
C GLU A 181 -17.23 -26.50 -2.45
N TYR A 182 -16.56 -25.41 -2.88
CA TYR A 182 -15.40 -24.86 -2.16
C TYR A 182 -15.75 -24.39 -0.75
N ARG A 183 -16.89 -23.71 -0.59
CA ARG A 183 -17.38 -23.26 0.72
C ARG A 183 -17.66 -24.45 1.64
N ASP A 184 -18.29 -25.50 1.14
CA ASP A 184 -18.65 -26.67 1.94
C ASP A 184 -17.38 -27.47 2.35
N GLN A 185 -16.35 -27.50 1.50
CA GLN A 185 -15.02 -28.04 1.84
C GLN A 185 -14.32 -27.23 2.94
N GLU A 186 -14.32 -25.89 2.83
CA GLU A 186 -13.73 -25.02 3.85
C GLU A 186 -14.51 -25.08 5.18
N GLU A 187 -15.84 -25.20 5.13
CA GLU A 187 -16.68 -25.40 6.31
C GLU A 187 -16.36 -26.72 7.02
N ALA A 188 -16.18 -27.81 6.27
CA ALA A 188 -15.75 -29.10 6.80
C ALA A 188 -14.37 -29.00 7.48
N ARG A 189 -13.38 -28.37 6.82
CA ARG A 189 -12.05 -28.11 7.42
C ARG A 189 -12.13 -27.30 8.70
N ARG A 190 -12.98 -26.26 8.74
CA ARG A 190 -13.17 -25.45 9.95
C ARG A 190 -13.78 -26.25 11.09
N LEU A 191 -14.73 -27.13 10.80
CA LEU A 191 -15.36 -27.99 11.81
C LEU A 191 -14.36 -29.01 12.39
N GLU A 192 -13.45 -29.54 11.58
CA GLU A 192 -12.35 -30.41 12.05
C GLU A 192 -11.38 -29.67 12.98
N HIS A 193 -11.08 -28.40 12.70
CA HIS A 193 -10.11 -27.60 13.46
C HIS A 193 -10.77 -26.70 14.54
N ARG A 194 -12.05 -26.93 14.87
CA ARG A 194 -12.74 -26.18 15.93
C ARG A 194 -12.16 -26.54 17.29
N VAL A 195 -11.42 -25.62 17.89
CA VAL A 195 -11.05 -25.73 19.31
C VAL A 195 -12.31 -25.53 20.15
N GLN A 196 -12.73 -26.55 20.90
CA GLN A 196 -13.77 -26.37 21.92
C GLN A 196 -13.19 -25.52 23.05
N ILE A 197 -13.70 -24.31 23.20
CA ILE A 197 -13.46 -23.51 24.40
C ILE A 197 -14.25 -24.19 25.52
N LEU A 198 -13.56 -24.96 26.36
CA LEU A 198 -14.15 -25.47 27.60
C LEU A 198 -14.50 -24.27 28.49
N PRO A 199 -15.67 -24.27 29.15
CA PRO A 199 -16.03 -23.19 30.05
C PRO A 199 -14.98 -23.08 31.18
N PRO A 200 -14.72 -21.85 31.68
CA PRO A 200 -13.79 -21.67 32.79
C PRO A 200 -14.28 -22.44 34.02
N SER A 201 -13.38 -23.24 34.59
CA SER A 201 -13.56 -23.98 35.84
C SER A 201 -13.58 -23.07 37.06
#